data_AF-A0A656ACT6-F1
#
_entry.id   AF-A0A656ACT6-F1
#
_cell.length_a   1.000
_cell.length_b   1.000
_cell.length_c   1.000
_cell.angle_alpha   90.00
_cell.angle_beta   90.00
_cell.angle_gamma   90.00
#
_symmetry.space_group_name_H-M   'P 1'
#
loop_
_entity.id
_entity.type
_entity.pdbx_description
1 polymer ?
#
loop_
_entity_poly.entity_id
_entity_poly.type
_entity_poly.pdbx_seq_one_letter_code
_entity_poly.pdbx_strand_id
1 'polypeptide(L)'
;MLKTNKEIVYVDSPAKLPAINDIEEIREPIARCNILVPADYLGNVITLCIEKRGTQVDMVYHGNQVALTYDIPMAEVVLDFFDRLKSTSRGYASLDYGFQRFEMSHMVRVDVLLNGDKVDALAIITHRDNSQTRGRQLVEKMKEFIPRQMFDIAIQAAIGNHIIARSTVKQLRKNVLAKCYGGDVSRKKKLLKKQKEGKKRMKQIGNVELPQEAFLAILHVGKD
;
A
#
# COMPACT_ATOMS: atom_id res chain seq x y z
N MET A 1 -14.27 -14.46 -6.52
CA MET A 1 -13.66 -15.27 -5.43
C MET A 1 -14.51 -16.51 -5.24
N LEU A 2 -13.89 -17.67 -5.03
CA LEU A 2 -14.56 -18.92 -4.72
C LEU A 2 -14.46 -19.17 -3.21
N LYS A 3 -15.60 -19.33 -2.55
CA LYS A 3 -15.67 -19.72 -1.15
C LYS A 3 -15.60 -21.25 -1.02
N THR A 4 -15.26 -21.74 0.18
CA THR A 4 -15.24 -23.17 0.52
C THR A 4 -16.59 -23.88 0.35
N ASN A 5 -17.70 -23.14 0.37
CA ASN A 5 -19.04 -23.65 0.06
C ASN A 5 -19.35 -23.70 -1.45
N LYS A 6 -18.34 -23.50 -2.32
CA LYS A 6 -18.44 -23.40 -3.79
C LYS A 6 -19.26 -22.21 -4.32
N GLU A 7 -19.56 -21.23 -3.48
CA GLU A 7 -20.23 -20.00 -3.90
C GLU A 7 -19.23 -19.02 -4.53
N ILE A 8 -19.61 -18.41 -5.65
CA ILE A 8 -18.82 -17.36 -6.31
C ILE A 8 -19.31 -16.00 -5.79
N VAL A 9 -18.40 -15.24 -5.20
CA VAL A 9 -18.68 -13.88 -4.72
C VAL A 9 -17.76 -12.88 -5.42
N TYR A 10 -18.35 -11.79 -5.88
CA TYR A 10 -17.63 -10.62 -6.38
C TYR A 10 -17.40 -9.64 -5.21
N VAL A 11 -16.15 -9.30 -4.97
CA VAL A 11 -15.74 -8.43 -3.88
C VAL A 11 -15.31 -7.10 -4.48
N ASP A 12 -16.05 -6.04 -4.15
CA ASP A 12 -15.81 -4.66 -4.56
C ASP A 12 -14.96 -3.88 -3.55
N SER A 13 -15.03 -4.26 -2.27
CA SER A 13 -14.30 -3.62 -1.17
C SER A 13 -13.48 -4.63 -0.36
N PRO A 14 -12.23 -4.31 -0.01
CA PRO A 14 -11.40 -5.12 0.90
C PRO A 14 -12.07 -5.45 2.24
N ALA A 15 -12.94 -4.56 2.74
CA ALA A 15 -13.66 -4.77 3.99
C ALA A 15 -14.69 -5.91 3.89
N LYS A 16 -15.23 -6.18 2.69
CA LYS A 16 -16.20 -7.26 2.44
C LYS A 16 -15.52 -8.59 2.12
N LEU A 17 -14.19 -8.65 2.12
CA LEU A 17 -13.45 -9.89 1.92
C LEU A 17 -13.70 -10.80 3.15
N PRO A 18 -14.23 -12.02 2.96
CA PRO A 18 -14.52 -12.92 4.06
C PRO A 18 -13.24 -13.39 4.77
N ALA A 19 -13.40 -14.06 5.91
CA ALA A 19 -12.26 -14.60 6.63
C ALA A 19 -11.45 -15.56 5.74
N ILE A 20 -10.13 -15.58 5.92
CA ILE A 20 -9.21 -16.39 5.09
C ILE A 20 -9.62 -17.88 5.07
N ASN A 21 -10.20 -18.37 6.18
CA ASN A 21 -10.65 -19.76 6.30
C ASN A 21 -11.84 -20.11 5.40
N ASP A 22 -12.60 -19.12 4.95
CA ASP A 22 -13.78 -19.30 4.09
C ASP A 22 -13.43 -19.16 2.60
N ILE A 23 -12.16 -18.85 2.28
CA ILE A 23 -11.69 -18.60 0.92
C ILE A 23 -10.97 -19.85 0.40
N GLU A 24 -11.49 -20.40 -0.70
CA GLU A 24 -10.83 -21.50 -1.42
C GLU A 24 -9.88 -20.93 -2.48
N GLU A 25 -10.37 -20.00 -3.31
CA GLU A 25 -9.55 -19.37 -4.35
C GLU A 25 -9.90 -17.89 -4.53
N ILE A 26 -8.88 -17.06 -4.68
CA ILE A 26 -9.03 -15.67 -5.14
C ILE A 26 -8.65 -15.63 -6.61
N ARG A 27 -9.50 -14.99 -7.41
CA ARG A 27 -9.27 -14.75 -8.82
C ARG A 27 -9.25 -13.27 -9.08
N GLU A 28 -8.25 -12.81 -9.83
CA GLU A 28 -8.15 -11.42 -10.25
C GLU A 28 -8.53 -11.26 -11.73
N PRO A 29 -9.13 -10.13 -12.13
CA PRO A 29 -9.40 -9.84 -13.52
C PRO A 29 -8.10 -9.54 -14.26
N ILE A 30 -7.91 -10.20 -15.40
CA ILE A 30 -6.81 -9.98 -16.34
C ILE A 30 -7.33 -9.15 -17.50
N ALA A 31 -6.60 -8.08 -17.82
CA ALA A 31 -6.84 -7.24 -18.97
C ALA A 31 -5.86 -7.60 -20.09
N ARG A 32 -6.35 -7.67 -21.32
CA ARG A 32 -5.51 -7.71 -22.50
C ARG A 32 -5.16 -6.29 -22.89
N CYS A 33 -3.87 -5.97 -22.85
CA CYS A 33 -3.31 -4.66 -23.15
C CYS A 33 -2.62 -4.71 -24.52
N ASN A 34 -3.14 -3.92 -25.46
CA ASN A 34 -2.54 -3.66 -26.75
C ASN A 34 -1.74 -2.35 -26.67
N ILE A 35 -0.43 -2.44 -26.82
CA ILE A 35 0.48 -1.31 -26.68
C ILE A 35 1.18 -1.08 -28.02
N LEU A 36 1.07 0.13 -28.56
CA LEU A 36 1.82 0.53 -29.76
C LEU A 36 2.93 1.49 -29.36
N VAL A 37 4.18 1.16 -29.69
CA VAL A 37 5.35 1.94 -29.30
C VAL A 37 6.43 1.91 -30.39
N PRO A 38 7.24 2.96 -30.58
CA PRO A 38 8.43 2.90 -31.43
C PRO A 38 9.46 1.90 -30.91
N ALA A 39 10.21 1.25 -31.81
CA ALA A 39 11.20 0.22 -31.46
C ALA A 39 12.26 0.69 -30.45
N ASP A 40 12.62 1.98 -30.47
CA ASP A 40 13.62 2.57 -29.56
C ASP A 40 13.24 2.48 -28.07
N TYR A 41 11.94 2.44 -27.74
CA TYR A 41 11.46 2.40 -26.36
C TYR A 41 10.97 1.00 -25.93
N LEU A 42 11.06 0.01 -26.82
CA LEU A 42 10.53 -1.35 -26.62
C LEU A 42 11.03 -1.98 -25.32
N GLY A 43 12.34 -1.95 -25.07
CA GLY A 43 12.94 -2.58 -23.89
C GLY A 43 12.42 -2.03 -22.56
N ASN A 44 12.21 -0.71 -22.49
CA ASN A 44 11.65 -0.06 -21.30
C ASN A 44 10.20 -0.47 -21.05
N VAL A 45 9.40 -0.56 -22.13
CA VAL A 45 7.99 -0.97 -22.05
C VAL A 45 7.85 -2.43 -21.64
N ILE A 46 8.66 -3.34 -22.20
CA ILE A 46 8.66 -4.75 -21.81
C ILE A 46 9.01 -4.90 -20.32
N THR A 47 10.04 -4.19 -19.86
CA THR A 47 10.46 -4.21 -18.45
C THR A 47 9.32 -3.76 -17.54
N LEU A 48 8.60 -2.69 -17.92
CA LEU A 48 7.42 -2.22 -17.19
C LEU A 48 6.29 -3.26 -17.16
N CYS A 49 6.02 -3.93 -18.28
CA CYS A 49 5.00 -4.99 -18.34
C CYS A 49 5.35 -6.16 -17.43
N ILE A 50 6.62 -6.58 -17.40
CA ILE A 50 7.10 -7.68 -16.54
C ILE A 50 6.99 -7.28 -15.05
N GLU A 51 7.40 -6.06 -14.69
CA GLU A 51 7.28 -5.55 -13.32
C GLU A 51 5.83 -5.59 -12.83
N LYS A 52 4.88 -5.36 -13.74
CA LYS A 52 3.43 -5.36 -13.48
C LYS A 52 2.79 -6.74 -13.62
N ARG A 53 3.58 -7.81 -13.58
CA ARG A 53 3.15 -9.21 -13.69
C ARG A 53 2.45 -9.52 -15.01
N GLY A 54 2.80 -8.79 -16.06
CA GLY A 54 2.28 -8.99 -17.40
C GLY A 54 2.89 -10.22 -18.08
N THR A 55 2.06 -10.99 -18.75
CA THR A 55 2.49 -12.10 -19.61
C THR A 55 2.40 -11.68 -21.06
N GLN A 56 3.49 -11.86 -21.82
CA GLN A 56 3.51 -11.54 -23.24
C GLN A 56 2.66 -12.55 -24.01
N VAL A 57 1.74 -12.06 -24.83
CA VAL A 57 0.88 -12.87 -25.70
C VAL A 57 1.39 -12.82 -27.14
N ASP A 58 1.67 -11.61 -27.64
CA ASP A 58 2.10 -11.42 -29.03
C ASP A 58 2.97 -10.17 -29.17
N MET A 59 3.78 -10.15 -30.22
CA MET A 59 4.67 -9.03 -30.58
C MET A 59 4.83 -8.98 -32.09
N VAL A 60 4.34 -7.90 -32.70
CA VAL A 60 4.36 -7.69 -34.15
C VAL A 60 5.10 -6.40 -34.49
N TYR A 61 6.02 -6.50 -35.45
CA TYR A 61 6.76 -5.35 -35.98
C TYR A 61 6.05 -4.76 -37.20
N HIS A 62 5.82 -3.45 -37.16
CA HIS A 62 5.28 -2.64 -38.26
C HIS A 62 6.32 -1.57 -38.65
N GLY A 63 7.40 -2.00 -39.30
CA GLY A 63 8.53 -1.14 -39.63
C GLY A 63 9.20 -0.60 -38.36
N ASN A 64 9.09 0.70 -38.11
CA ASN A 64 9.68 1.36 -36.94
C ASN A 64 8.78 1.32 -35.69
N GLN A 65 7.55 0.83 -35.81
CA GLN A 65 6.62 0.65 -34.70
C GLN A 65 6.50 -0.82 -34.31
N VAL A 66 6.23 -1.07 -33.04
CA VAL A 66 6.03 -2.39 -32.48
C VAL A 66 4.68 -2.41 -31.78
N ALA A 67 3.83 -3.36 -32.17
CA ALA A 67 2.58 -3.66 -31.50
C ALA A 67 2.81 -4.82 -30.52
N LEU A 68 2.59 -4.58 -29.23
CA LEU A 68 2.72 -5.55 -28.16
C LEU A 68 1.34 -5.91 -27.63
N THR A 69 1.10 -7.20 -27.42
CA THR A 69 -0.07 -7.70 -26.73
C THR A 69 0.38 -8.37 -25.44
N TYR A 70 -0.05 -7.84 -24.30
CA TYR A 70 0.23 -8.40 -22.97
C TYR A 70 -1.07 -8.67 -22.23
N ASP A 71 -1.11 -9.78 -21.50
CA ASP A 71 -2.16 -10.02 -20.51
C ASP A 71 -1.62 -9.52 -19.15
N ILE A 72 -2.20 -8.46 -18.61
CA ILE A 72 -1.78 -7.79 -17.36
C ILE A 72 -2.94 -7.79 -16.36
N PRO A 73 -2.70 -8.04 -15.06
CA PRO A 73 -3.71 -7.88 -14.03
C PRO A 73 -4.34 -6.48 -14.05
N MET A 74 -5.66 -6.40 -14.15
CA MET A 74 -6.39 -5.14 -14.33
C MET A 74 -6.16 -4.17 -13.16
N ALA A 75 -5.93 -4.68 -11.95
CA ALA A 75 -5.58 -3.87 -10.80
C ALA A 75 -4.26 -3.09 -10.99
N GLU A 76 -3.26 -3.69 -11.63
CA GLU A 76 -1.98 -3.04 -11.93
C GLU A 76 -2.13 -2.02 -13.06
N VAL A 77 -2.98 -2.30 -14.05
CA VAL A 77 -3.28 -1.37 -15.16
C VAL A 77 -3.92 -0.06 -14.66
N VAL A 78 -4.85 -0.15 -13.71
CA VAL A 78 -5.63 1.00 -13.20
C VAL A 78 -4.84 1.87 -12.23
N LEU A 79 -3.80 1.34 -11.57
CA LEU A 79 -3.05 2.07 -10.54
C LEU A 79 -2.13 3.15 -11.12
N ASP A 80 -1.05 2.76 -11.81
CA ASP A 80 0.02 3.64 -12.30
C ASP A 80 0.51 3.30 -13.71
N PHE A 81 -0.02 2.24 -14.34
CA PHE A 81 0.56 1.70 -15.57
C PHE A 81 0.56 2.72 -16.71
N PHE A 82 -0.55 3.45 -16.90
CA PHE A 82 -0.67 4.43 -17.98
C PHE A 82 0.35 5.58 -17.84
N ASP A 83 0.48 6.14 -16.64
CA ASP A 83 1.40 7.25 -16.37
C ASP A 83 2.87 6.81 -16.54
N ARG A 84 3.22 5.61 -16.03
CA ARG A 84 4.55 5.04 -16.21
C ARG A 84 4.84 4.67 -17.66
N LEU A 85 3.86 4.17 -18.40
CA LEU A 85 4.00 3.85 -19.82
C LEU A 85 4.26 5.12 -20.64
N LYS A 86 3.54 6.21 -20.35
CA LYS A 86 3.78 7.51 -20.98
C LYS A 86 5.16 8.07 -20.61
N SER A 87 5.57 7.99 -19.35
CA SER A 87 6.89 8.47 -18.92
C SER A 87 8.05 7.69 -19.58
N THR A 88 8.00 6.36 -19.54
CA THR A 88 9.07 5.49 -20.10
C THR A 88 9.20 5.59 -21.63
N SER A 89 8.11 5.95 -22.30
CA SER A 89 8.06 6.15 -23.75
C SER A 89 8.12 7.61 -24.19
N ARG A 90 8.37 8.56 -23.29
CA ARG A 90 8.29 10.02 -23.57
C ARG A 90 6.97 10.46 -24.23
N GLY A 91 5.89 9.73 -23.95
CA GLY A 91 4.55 9.98 -24.46
C GLY A 91 4.18 9.26 -25.76
N TYR A 92 5.15 8.60 -26.42
CA TYR A 92 4.97 7.96 -27.72
C TYR A 92 4.15 6.66 -27.66
N ALA A 93 4.10 5.96 -26.52
CA ALA A 93 3.31 4.73 -26.43
C ALA A 93 1.82 5.02 -26.32
N SER A 94 0.99 4.29 -27.06
CA SER A 94 -0.45 4.22 -26.83
C SER A 94 -0.81 2.91 -26.12
N LEU A 95 -1.93 2.93 -25.38
CA LEU A 95 -2.46 1.78 -24.67
C LEU A 95 -3.95 1.67 -24.94
N ASP A 96 -4.36 0.51 -25.40
CA ASP A 96 -5.74 0.05 -25.42
C ASP A 96 -5.83 -1.18 -24.53
N TYR A 97 -6.85 -1.29 -23.68
CA TYR A 97 -7.01 -2.46 -22.82
C TYR A 97 -8.47 -2.86 -22.65
N GLY A 98 -8.70 -4.17 -22.59
CA GLY A 98 -10.03 -4.74 -22.37
C GLY A 98 -9.98 -5.90 -21.39
N PHE A 99 -11.08 -6.14 -20.68
CA PHE A 99 -11.20 -7.33 -19.82
C PHE A 99 -11.12 -8.61 -20.67
N GLN A 100 -10.27 -9.56 -20.27
CA GLN A 100 -10.08 -10.82 -20.98
C GLN A 100 -10.66 -12.01 -20.20
N ARG A 101 -10.26 -12.18 -18.94
CA ARG A 101 -10.67 -13.34 -18.10
C ARG A 101 -10.43 -13.07 -16.61
N PHE A 102 -10.97 -13.95 -15.77
CA PHE A 102 -10.52 -14.08 -14.37
C PHE A 102 -9.49 -15.20 -14.26
N GLU A 103 -8.41 -14.96 -13.54
CA GLU A 103 -7.33 -15.91 -13.34
C GLU A 103 -7.02 -16.08 -11.85
N MET A 104 -6.69 -17.30 -11.43
CA MET A 104 -6.32 -17.58 -10.05
C MET A 104 -5.02 -16.85 -9.69
N SER A 105 -4.99 -16.19 -8.54
CA SER A 105 -3.84 -15.39 -8.12
C SER A 105 -3.66 -15.41 -6.60
N HIS A 106 -2.40 -15.32 -6.15
CA HIS A 106 -2.05 -15.32 -4.74
C HIS A 106 -2.23 -13.94 -4.12
N MET A 107 -3.50 -13.57 -3.94
CA MET A 107 -3.90 -12.29 -3.36
C MET A 107 -3.92 -12.35 -1.84
N VAL A 108 -3.49 -11.25 -1.21
CA VAL A 108 -3.51 -11.06 0.25
C VAL A 108 -4.16 -9.73 0.59
N ARG A 109 -4.92 -9.72 1.69
CA ARG A 109 -5.44 -8.49 2.29
C ARG A 109 -4.39 -7.92 3.24
N VAL A 110 -3.99 -6.68 2.98
CA VAL A 110 -3.10 -5.90 3.86
C VAL A 110 -3.98 -4.93 4.66
N ASP A 111 -4.02 -5.14 5.97
CA ASP A 111 -4.69 -4.28 6.94
C ASP A 111 -3.72 -3.21 7.47
N VAL A 112 -4.23 -2.01 7.72
CA VAL A 112 -3.51 -0.95 8.42
C VAL A 112 -3.95 -0.91 9.88
N LEU A 113 -2.99 -0.79 10.79
CA LEU A 113 -3.22 -0.63 12.21
C LEU A 113 -2.58 0.64 12.74
N LEU A 114 -3.35 1.40 13.52
CA LEU A 114 -2.90 2.56 14.28
C LEU A 114 -2.96 2.21 15.77
N ASN A 115 -1.80 2.16 16.43
CA ASN A 115 -1.67 1.72 17.82
C ASN A 115 -2.28 0.34 18.15
N GLY A 116 -2.55 -0.48 17.14
CA GLY A 116 -3.21 -1.79 17.28
C GLY A 116 -4.66 -1.80 16.79
N ASP A 117 -5.26 -0.63 16.59
CA ASP A 117 -6.63 -0.50 16.08
C ASP A 117 -6.64 -0.55 14.56
N LYS A 118 -7.49 -1.42 13.99
CA LYS A 118 -7.61 -1.59 12.55
C LYS A 118 -8.32 -0.39 11.91
N VAL A 119 -7.78 0.07 10.79
CA VAL A 119 -8.39 1.12 9.96
C VAL A 119 -8.86 0.47 8.65
N ASP A 120 -10.06 -0.09 8.67
CA ASP A 120 -10.61 -0.86 7.53
C ASP A 120 -10.70 -0.05 6.23
N ALA A 121 -10.90 1.26 6.34
CA ALA A 121 -11.01 2.17 5.20
C ALA A 121 -9.69 2.26 4.37
N LEU A 122 -8.55 1.88 4.96
CA LEU A 122 -7.24 1.86 4.30
C LEU A 122 -6.76 0.44 3.95
N ALA A 123 -7.58 -0.58 4.18
CA ALA A 123 -7.22 -1.94 3.81
C ALA A 123 -7.13 -2.05 2.28
N ILE A 124 -6.13 -2.78 1.80
CA ILE A 124 -5.91 -3.03 0.37
C ILE A 124 -5.78 -4.51 0.09
N ILE A 125 -6.19 -4.94 -1.11
CA ILE A 125 -5.92 -6.28 -1.62
C ILE A 125 -4.80 -6.16 -2.65
N THR A 126 -3.74 -6.94 -2.49
CA THR A 126 -2.59 -6.91 -3.39
C THR A 126 -2.00 -8.31 -3.53
N HIS A 127 -1.15 -8.49 -4.54
CA HIS A 127 -0.43 -9.74 -4.72
C HIS A 127 0.57 -9.95 -3.57
N ARG A 128 0.77 -11.20 -3.15
CA ARG A 128 1.65 -11.55 -2.02
C ARG A 128 3.06 -10.99 -2.17
N ASP A 129 3.64 -11.09 -3.36
CA ASP A 129 5.01 -10.63 -3.64
C ASP A 129 5.17 -9.11 -3.47
N ASN A 130 4.12 -8.35 -3.81
CA ASN A 130 4.11 -6.89 -3.72
C ASN A 130 3.67 -6.38 -2.34
N SER A 131 3.10 -7.24 -1.50
CA SER A 131 2.50 -6.85 -0.23
C SER A 131 3.47 -6.15 0.73
N GLN A 132 4.73 -6.58 0.77
CA GLN A 132 5.75 -6.02 1.64
C GLN A 132 6.10 -4.58 1.24
N THR A 133 6.37 -4.38 -0.06
CA THR A 133 6.70 -3.08 -0.63
C THR A 133 5.51 -2.13 -0.50
N ARG A 134 4.32 -2.60 -0.85
CA ARG A 134 3.09 -1.80 -0.81
C ARG A 134 2.71 -1.41 0.61
N GLY A 135 2.78 -2.36 1.55
CA GLY A 135 2.56 -2.10 2.97
C GLY A 135 3.55 -1.08 3.54
N ARG A 136 4.82 -1.14 3.14
CA ARG A 136 5.83 -0.15 3.56
C ARG A 136 5.56 1.24 2.99
N GLN A 137 5.24 1.35 1.71
CA GLN A 137 4.87 2.63 1.06
C GLN A 137 3.67 3.28 1.76
N LEU A 138 2.64 2.49 2.04
CA LEU A 138 1.43 2.93 2.74
C LEU A 138 1.76 3.47 4.14
N VAL A 139 2.55 2.73 4.91
CA VAL A 139 2.93 3.09 6.28
C VAL A 139 3.81 4.36 6.33
N GLU A 140 4.74 4.54 5.39
CA GLU A 140 5.58 5.76 5.35
C GLU A 140 4.77 6.98 4.89
N LYS A 141 3.91 6.86 3.87
CA LYS A 141 3.00 7.97 3.49
C LYS A 141 2.09 8.37 4.65
N MET A 142 1.53 7.40 5.38
CA MET A 142 0.71 7.69 6.56
C MET A 142 1.45 8.49 7.65
N LYS A 143 2.74 8.22 7.83
CA LYS A 143 3.57 8.91 8.83
C LYS A 143 3.76 10.39 8.50
N GLU A 144 3.70 10.78 7.23
CA GLU A 144 3.78 12.19 6.80
C GLU A 144 2.54 12.98 7.19
N PHE A 145 1.36 12.34 7.12
CA PHE A 145 0.09 13.00 7.41
C PHE A 145 -0.32 12.96 8.89
N ILE A 146 0.18 12.00 9.66
CA ILE A 146 -0.19 11.87 11.07
C ILE A 146 0.63 12.87 11.92
N PRO A 147 -0.03 13.85 12.56
CA PRO A 147 0.68 14.84 13.36
C PRO A 147 1.32 14.20 14.60
N ARG A 148 2.48 14.73 15.00
CA ARG A 148 3.17 14.27 16.20
C ARG A 148 2.36 14.63 17.45
N GLN A 149 2.08 13.64 18.28
CA GLN A 149 1.38 13.82 19.54
C GLN A 149 2.32 13.72 20.75
N MET A 150 1.80 13.86 21.97
CA MET A 150 2.60 13.73 23.20
C MET A 150 3.05 12.30 23.52
N PHE A 151 2.58 11.30 22.77
CA PHE A 151 2.98 9.90 22.86
C PHE A 151 3.39 9.36 21.48
N ASP A 152 4.09 8.22 21.47
CA ASP A 152 4.54 7.60 20.23
C ASP A 152 3.36 6.88 19.57
N ILE A 153 3.10 7.19 18.30
CA ILE A 153 2.05 6.55 17.50
C ILE A 153 2.69 5.48 16.64
N ALA A 154 2.27 4.24 16.82
CA ALA A 154 2.71 3.13 15.98
C ALA A 154 1.77 2.98 14.78
N ILE A 155 2.33 3.02 13.58
CA ILE A 155 1.62 2.77 12.32
C ILE A 155 2.15 1.43 11.81
N GLN A 156 1.26 0.50 11.51
CA GLN A 156 1.61 -0.86 11.12
C GLN A 156 0.79 -1.28 9.90
N ALA A 157 1.40 -2.06 9.02
CA ALA A 157 0.68 -2.83 8.01
C ALA A 157 0.81 -4.31 8.39
N ALA A 158 -0.28 -5.06 8.30
CA ALA A 158 -0.32 -6.48 8.63
C ALA A 158 -1.09 -7.29 7.60
N ILE A 159 -0.72 -8.56 7.47
CA ILE A 159 -1.48 -9.57 6.75
C ILE A 159 -2.03 -10.53 7.80
N GLY A 160 -3.32 -10.45 8.06
CA GLY A 160 -3.93 -11.12 9.21
C GLY A 160 -3.28 -10.65 10.52
N ASN A 161 -2.58 -11.55 11.21
CA ASN A 161 -1.87 -11.24 12.46
C ASN A 161 -0.38 -10.91 12.27
N HIS A 162 0.16 -11.13 11.06
CA HIS A 162 1.58 -10.92 10.81
C HIS A 162 1.86 -9.49 10.38
N ILE A 163 2.67 -8.76 11.15
CA ILE A 163 3.06 -7.37 10.83
C ILE A 163 4.16 -7.40 9.77
N ILE A 164 3.86 -6.87 8.59
CA ILE A 164 4.79 -6.82 7.45
C ILE A 164 5.63 -5.54 7.45
N ALA A 165 5.04 -4.41 7.88
CA ALA A 165 5.73 -3.12 7.94
C ALA A 165 5.32 -2.35 9.20
N ARG A 166 6.25 -1.57 9.75
CA ARG A 166 6.01 -0.74 10.93
C ARG A 166 6.81 0.55 10.84
N SER A 167 6.13 1.67 11.10
CA SER A 167 6.75 2.96 11.32
C SER A 167 6.20 3.59 12.60
N THR A 168 6.89 4.60 13.13
CA THR A 168 6.50 5.22 14.40
C THR A 168 6.68 6.72 14.32
N VAL A 169 5.57 7.43 14.46
CA VAL A 169 5.57 8.89 14.62
C VAL A 169 6.04 9.17 16.04
N LYS A 170 7.22 9.80 16.15
CA LYS A 170 7.85 10.07 17.45
C LYS A 170 7.06 11.14 18.20
N GLN A 171 6.88 10.88 19.49
CA GLN A 171 6.26 11.81 20.41
C GLN A 171 6.98 13.16 20.48
N LEU A 172 6.22 14.19 20.81
CA LEU A 172 6.73 15.46 21.30
C LEU A 172 7.33 15.27 22.70
N ARG A 173 8.47 15.91 22.95
CA ARG A 173 9.15 15.88 24.25
C ARG A 173 9.33 17.29 24.76
N LYS A 174 8.73 17.57 25.91
CA LYS A 174 9.09 18.74 26.72
C LYS A 174 10.39 18.43 27.46
N ASN A 175 11.36 19.36 27.40
CA ASN A 175 12.57 19.26 28.21
C ASN A 175 12.26 19.55 29.68
N VAL A 176 11.88 18.50 30.42
CA VAL A 176 11.54 18.62 31.86
C VAL A 176 12.76 18.93 32.74
N LEU A 177 13.98 18.74 32.22
CA LEU A 177 15.21 18.94 32.96
C LEU A 177 15.79 20.34 32.81
N ALA A 178 15.20 21.21 31.99
CA ALA A 178 15.74 22.54 31.67
C ALA A 178 16.03 23.42 32.91
N LYS A 179 15.26 23.26 33.99
CA LYS A 179 15.44 24.01 35.25
C LYS A 179 16.26 23.24 36.32
N CYS A 180 16.84 22.10 35.98
CA CYS A 180 17.63 21.28 36.91
C CYS A 180 19.12 21.59 36.77
N TYR A 181 19.56 22.71 37.35
CA TYR A 181 20.96 23.17 37.27
C TYR A 181 21.92 22.43 38.22
N GLY A 182 21.39 21.62 39.15
CA GLY A 182 22.20 20.88 40.13
C GLY A 182 22.55 19.43 39.75
N GLY A 183 23.45 18.84 40.53
CA GLY A 183 23.86 17.43 40.44
C GLY A 183 22.87 16.41 41.03
N ASP A 184 21.73 16.85 41.59
CA ASP A 184 20.73 15.97 42.19
C ASP A 184 20.06 15.07 41.14
N VAL A 185 20.55 13.85 41.04
CA VAL A 185 20.05 12.79 40.16
C VAL A 185 18.62 12.36 40.55
N SER A 186 18.26 12.44 41.84
CA SER A 186 16.96 12.01 42.35
C SER A 186 15.84 12.90 41.79
N ARG A 187 16.03 14.22 41.81
CA ARG A 187 15.10 15.19 41.21
C ARG A 187 14.90 14.98 39.71
N LYS A 188 15.98 14.73 38.96
CA LYS A 188 15.92 14.43 37.51
C LYS A 188 15.12 13.14 37.25
N LYS A 189 15.38 12.07 38.01
CA LYS A 189 14.64 10.80 37.92
C LYS A 189 13.15 10.97 38.21
N LYS A 190 12.79 11.76 39.24
CA LYS A 190 11.37 12.01 39.60
C LYS A 190 10.60 12.69 38.47
N LEU A 191 11.21 13.68 37.81
CA LEU A 191 10.58 14.38 36.68
C LEU A 191 10.41 13.49 35.45
N LEU A 192 11.43 12.69 35.12
CA LEU A 192 11.36 11.73 34.02
C LEU A 192 10.30 10.64 34.27
N LYS A 193 10.19 10.15 35.51
CA LYS A 193 9.17 9.16 35.90
C LYS A 193 7.75 9.72 35.70
N LYS A 194 7.49 10.94 36.19
CA LYS A 194 6.21 11.64 35.97
C LYS A 194 5.90 11.83 34.49
N GLN A 195 6.89 12.22 33.68
CA GLN A 195 6.71 12.38 32.24
C GLN A 195 6.37 11.04 31.56
N LYS A 196 7.06 9.95 31.93
CA LYS A 196 6.83 8.61 31.38
C LYS A 196 5.43 8.09 31.72
N GLU A 197 4.99 8.26 32.96
CA GLU A 197 3.64 7.86 33.40
C GLU A 197 2.55 8.66 32.70
N GLY A 198 2.71 10.00 32.59
CA GLY A 198 1.79 10.85 31.84
C GLY A 198 1.66 10.42 30.38
N LYS A 199 2.78 10.13 29.72
CA LYS A 199 2.79 9.63 28.33
C LYS A 199 2.13 8.27 28.17
N LYS A 200 2.33 7.35 29.14
CA LYS A 200 1.67 6.04 29.14
C LYS A 200 0.15 6.18 29.27
N ARG A 201 -0.31 7.06 30.16
CA ARG A 201 -1.74 7.36 30.33
C ARG A 201 -2.35 7.99 29.07
N MET A 202 -1.65 8.97 28.47
CA MET A 202 -2.09 9.58 27.21
C MET A 202 -2.18 8.57 26.08
N LYS A 203 -1.26 7.59 25.99
CA LYS A 203 -1.31 6.55 24.97
C LYS A 203 -2.52 5.62 25.11
N GLN A 204 -2.96 5.33 26.33
CA GLN A 204 -4.10 4.43 26.58
C GLN A 204 -5.46 5.05 26.23
N ILE A 205 -5.57 6.38 26.37
CA ILE A 205 -6.82 7.13 26.17
C ILE A 205 -6.82 7.84 24.81
N GLY A 206 -5.65 8.03 24.21
CA GLY A 206 -5.46 8.82 23.00
C GLY A 206 -5.90 8.08 21.75
N ASN A 207 -7.04 8.49 21.20
CA ASN A 207 -7.42 8.15 19.84
C ASN A 207 -6.60 8.98 18.85
N VAL A 208 -6.12 8.34 17.79
CA VAL A 208 -5.44 9.03 16.69
C VAL A 208 -6.45 9.20 15.58
N GLU A 209 -7.01 10.39 15.46
CA GLU A 209 -7.88 10.74 14.34
C GLU A 209 -7.04 11.01 13.10
N LEU A 210 -7.46 10.42 11.98
CA LEU A 210 -6.88 10.68 10.68
C LEU A 210 -7.69 11.80 10.00
N PRO A 211 -7.05 12.92 9.60
CA PRO A 211 -7.74 13.95 8.82
C PRO A 211 -8.30 13.39 7.51
N GLN A 212 -9.42 13.93 7.04
CA GLN A 212 -10.04 13.48 5.78
C GLN A 212 -9.15 13.76 4.56
N GLU A 213 -8.41 14.87 4.57
CA GLU A 213 -7.43 15.22 3.52
C GLU A 213 -6.32 14.18 3.41
N ALA A 214 -5.82 13.71 4.57
CA ALA A 214 -4.80 12.68 4.64
C ALA A 214 -5.31 11.36 4.03
N PHE A 215 -6.57 11.01 4.29
CA PHE A 215 -7.20 9.82 3.73
C PHE A 215 -7.24 9.84 2.20
N LEU A 216 -7.67 10.96 1.61
CA LEU A 216 -7.70 11.12 0.15
C LEU A 216 -6.30 11.06 -0.45
N ALA A 217 -5.30 11.70 0.18
CA ALA A 217 -3.93 11.66 -0.29
C ALA A 217 -3.32 10.24 -0.23
N ILE A 218 -3.67 9.45 0.78
CA ILE A 218 -3.22 8.06 0.91
C ILE A 218 -3.85 7.16 -0.18
N LEU A 219 -5.09 7.40 -0.58
CA LEU A 219 -5.70 6.67 -1.71
C LEU A 219 -4.97 6.93 -3.05
N HIS A 220 -4.32 8.08 -3.19
CA HIS A 220 -3.53 8.43 -4.38
C HIS A 220 -2.09 7.87 -4.35
N VAL A 221 -1.67 7.19 -3.28
CA VAL A 221 -0.34 6.55 -3.14
C VAL A 221 -0.03 5.56 -4.27
N GLY A 222 -1.05 5.09 -4.98
CA GLY A 222 -0.88 4.23 -6.13
C GLY A 222 -0.55 4.91 -7.45
N LYS A 223 -0.49 6.24 -7.53
CA LYS A 223 -0.29 7.01 -8.77
C LYS A 223 1.08 7.71 -8.90
N ASP A 224 1.90 7.70 -7.85
CA ASP A 224 3.23 8.34 -7.85
C ASP A 224 4.37 7.34 -8.12
#